data_AF-A0AAN0YNP6-F1
#
_entry.id   AF-A0AAN0YNP6-F1
#
_cell.length_a   1.000
_cell.length_b   1.000
_cell.length_c   1.000
_cell.angle_alpha   90.00
_cell.angle_beta   90.00
_cell.angle_gamma   90.00
#
_symmetry.space_group_name_H-M   'P 1'
#
loop_
_entity.id
_entity.type
_entity.pdbx_description
1 polymer ?
#
loop_
_entity_poly.entity_id
_entity_poly.type
_entity_poly.pdbx_seq_one_letter_code
_entity_poly.pdbx_strand_id
1 'polypeptide(L)'
;MASLSESIEQEVKRRACEAMMDYLKSYQGQVEEAIGEFRHGTHAFYHASAKNVPHWQGEPGKAHEPISGNLRQIEARIDTTADELLHEISREIAQIRRKIEELQ
;
A
#
# COMPACT_ATOMS: atom_id res chain seq x y z
N MET A 1 -41.39 16.23 1.65
CA MET A 1 -40.22 17.01 2.11
C MET A 1 -39.73 16.34 3.37
N ALA A 2 -38.45 15.98 3.43
CA ALA A 2 -37.86 15.45 4.65
C ALA A 2 -37.98 16.50 5.77
N SER A 3 -38.14 16.05 7.00
CA SER A 3 -38.13 16.95 8.15
C SER A 3 -36.74 17.56 8.33
N LEU A 4 -36.65 18.70 9.03
CA LEU A 4 -35.36 19.31 9.38
C LEU A 4 -34.46 18.32 10.14
N SER A 5 -35.04 17.47 10.98
CA SER A 5 -34.31 16.44 11.72
C SER A 5 -33.72 15.37 10.80
N GLU A 6 -34.50 14.88 9.84
CA GLU A 6 -34.04 13.87 8.86
C GLU A 6 -32.91 14.44 7.98
N SER A 7 -33.03 15.71 7.57
CA SER A 7 -31.99 16.37 6.78
C SER A 7 -30.68 16.54 7.56
N ILE A 8 -30.76 16.93 8.84
CA ILE A 8 -29.58 17.02 9.72
C ILE A 8 -28.94 15.63 9.91
N GLU A 9 -29.74 14.59 10.12
CA GLU A 9 -29.24 13.23 10.30
C GLU A 9 -28.52 12.72 9.05
N GLN A 10 -29.08 12.95 7.85
CA GLN A 10 -28.45 12.59 6.58
C GLN A 10 -27.11 13.33 6.38
N GLU A 11 -27.07 14.63 6.67
CA GLU A 11 -25.86 15.44 6.57
C GLU A 11 -24.75 14.91 7.50
N VAL A 12 -25.09 14.56 8.74
CA VAL A 12 -24.12 14.00 9.70
C VAL A 12 -23.57 12.66 9.21
N LYS A 13 -24.43 11.77 8.71
CA LYS A 13 -24.01 10.48 8.13
C LYS A 13 -23.10 10.69 6.92
N ARG A 14 -23.43 11.62 6.03
CA ARG A 14 -22.63 11.93 4.85
C ARG A 14 -21.22 12.40 5.24
N ARG A 15 -21.11 13.34 6.18
CA ARG A 15 -19.81 13.83 6.68
C ARG A 15 -18.98 12.74 7.33
N ALA A 16 -19.61 11.83 8.07
CA ALA A 16 -18.90 10.69 8.66
C ALA A 16 -18.31 9.76 7.58
N CYS A 17 -19.08 9.49 6.52
CA CYS A 17 -18.60 8.73 5.36
C CYS A 17 -17.46 9.45 4.61
N GLU A 18 -17.58 10.75 4.38
CA GLU A 18 -16.54 11.58 3.75
C GLU A 18 -15.23 11.52 4.55
N ALA A 19 -15.30 11.71 5.88
CA ALA A 19 -14.13 11.62 6.75
C ALA A 19 -13.48 10.23 6.69
N MET A 20 -14.27 9.15 6.72
CA MET A 20 -13.74 7.78 6.62
C MET A 20 -13.03 7.53 5.29
N MET A 21 -13.59 8.05 4.19
CA MET A 21 -12.97 7.94 2.87
C MET A 21 -11.64 8.71 2.80
N ASP A 22 -11.53 9.87 3.44
CA ASP A 22 -10.29 10.64 3.46
C ASP A 22 -9.17 9.95 4.27
N TYR A 23 -9.51 9.30 5.40
CA TYR A 23 -8.57 8.46 6.13
C TYR A 23 -8.05 7.31 5.27
N LEU A 24 -8.93 6.62 4.55
CA LEU A 24 -8.54 5.49 3.70
C LEU A 24 -7.64 5.93 2.54
N LYS A 25 -7.93 7.06 1.89
CA LYS A 25 -7.07 7.61 0.82
C LYS A 25 -5.68 8.00 1.36
N SER A 26 -5.63 8.61 2.55
CA SER A 26 -4.37 8.97 3.19
C SER A 26 -3.54 7.72 3.47
N TYR A 27 -4.15 6.70 4.06
CA TYR A 27 -3.48 5.43 4.34
C TYR A 27 -3.03 4.70 3.06
N GLN A 28 -3.86 4.72 2.01
CA GLN A 28 -3.48 4.20 0.69
C GLN A 28 -2.17 4.84 0.19
N GLY A 29 -2.08 6.17 0.24
CA GLY A 29 -0.87 6.88 -0.17
C GLY A 29 0.36 6.52 0.66
N GLN A 30 0.19 6.32 1.98
CA GLN A 30 1.29 5.89 2.86
C GLN A 30 1.77 4.47 2.54
N VAL A 31 0.86 3.56 2.18
CA VAL A 31 1.22 2.21 1.73
C VAL A 31 2.01 2.27 0.43
N GLU A 32 1.53 3.04 -0.55
CA GLU A 32 2.21 3.24 -1.84
C GLU A 32 3.62 3.84 -1.66
N GLU A 33 3.77 4.83 -0.78
CA GLU A 33 5.05 5.44 -0.42
C GLU A 33 6.01 4.41 0.19
N ALA A 34 5.57 3.66 1.20
CA ALA A 34 6.40 2.65 1.89
C ALA A 34 6.90 1.55 0.94
N ILE A 35 6.05 1.10 0.01
CA ILE A 35 6.44 0.13 -1.03
C ILE A 35 7.46 0.76 -1.99
N GLY A 36 7.26 2.02 -2.37
CA GLY A 36 8.19 2.77 -3.21
C GLY A 36 9.58 2.86 -2.58
N GLU A 37 9.67 3.20 -1.30
CA GLU A 37 10.92 3.24 -0.54
C GLU A 37 11.58 1.87 -0.44
N PHE A 38 10.80 0.82 -0.16
CA PHE A 38 11.29 -0.55 -0.11
C PHE A 38 11.91 -0.98 -1.46
N ARG A 39 11.19 -0.78 -2.57
CA ARG A 39 11.67 -1.09 -3.94
C ARG A 39 12.90 -0.29 -4.32
N HIS A 40 12.98 0.97 -3.89
CA HIS A 40 14.19 1.77 -4.09
C HIS A 40 15.39 1.16 -3.36
N GLY A 41 15.20 0.71 -2.11
CA GLY A 41 16.23 0.03 -1.32
C GLY A 41 16.70 -1.30 -1.93
N THR A 42 15.77 -2.15 -2.37
CA THR A 42 16.11 -3.43 -3.03
C THR A 42 16.85 -3.18 -4.34
N HIS A 43 16.40 -2.21 -5.14
CA HIS A 43 17.08 -1.82 -6.38
C HIS A 43 18.51 -1.35 -6.12
N ALA A 44 18.74 -0.49 -5.13
CA ALA A 44 20.07 -0.03 -4.76
C ALA A 44 20.98 -1.20 -4.32
N PHE A 45 20.44 -2.15 -3.55
CA PHE A 45 21.14 -3.37 -3.17
C PHE A 45 21.54 -4.23 -4.37
N TYR A 46 20.63 -4.47 -5.32
CA TYR A 46 20.92 -5.28 -6.51
C TYR A 46 21.92 -4.59 -7.44
N HIS A 47 21.82 -3.27 -7.61
CA HIS A 47 22.79 -2.49 -8.36
C HIS A 47 24.19 -2.58 -7.75
N ALA A 48 24.31 -2.42 -6.43
CA ALA A 48 25.58 -2.59 -5.73
C ALA A 48 26.10 -4.03 -5.85
N SER A 49 25.22 -5.02 -5.76
CA SER A 49 25.56 -6.43 -5.91
C SER A 49 26.13 -6.72 -7.29
N ALA A 50 25.46 -6.28 -8.36
CA ALA A 50 25.89 -6.49 -9.73
C ALA A 50 27.29 -5.90 -10.02
N LYS A 51 27.62 -4.76 -9.40
CA LYS A 51 28.93 -4.11 -9.56
C LYS A 51 30.06 -4.82 -8.80
N ASN A 52 29.78 -5.43 -7.65
CA ASN A 52 30.83 -5.86 -6.72
C ASN A 52 30.97 -7.38 -6.62
N VAL A 53 29.86 -8.11 -6.62
CA VAL A 53 29.82 -9.57 -6.37
C VAL A 53 30.65 -10.39 -7.37
N PRO A 54 30.74 -10.06 -8.67
CA PRO A 54 31.58 -10.81 -9.61
C PRO A 54 33.06 -10.92 -9.22
N HIS A 55 33.54 -10.04 -8.34
CA HIS A 55 34.93 -10.00 -7.87
C HIS A 55 35.11 -10.62 -6.50
N TRP A 56 34.04 -11.06 -5.84
CA TRP A 56 34.12 -11.65 -4.51
C TRP A 56 34.65 -13.09 -4.58
N GLN A 57 35.52 -13.43 -3.64
CA GLN A 57 36.07 -14.77 -3.46
C GLN A 57 35.81 -15.26 -2.03
N GLY A 58 35.82 -16.58 -1.84
CA GLY A 58 35.62 -17.18 -0.53
C GLY A 58 34.17 -17.09 -0.03
N GLU A 59 34.00 -17.09 1.28
CA GLU A 59 32.70 -17.18 1.95
C GLU A 59 31.71 -16.05 1.61
N PRO A 60 32.11 -14.77 1.43
CA PRO A 60 31.19 -13.71 1.05
C PRO A 60 30.50 -13.95 -0.31
N GLY A 61 31.22 -14.49 -1.29
CA GLY A 61 30.66 -14.84 -2.60
C GLY A 61 29.65 -15.99 -2.50
N LYS A 62 29.95 -17.01 -1.69
CA LYS A 62 29.05 -18.15 -1.45
C LYS A 62 27.78 -17.76 -0.70
N ALA A 63 27.90 -16.82 0.25
CA ALA A 63 26.78 -16.36 1.06
C ALA A 63 25.88 -15.35 0.35
N HIS A 64 26.38 -14.65 -0.68
CA HIS A 64 25.61 -13.62 -1.38
C HIS A 64 24.36 -14.18 -2.07
N GLU A 65 24.50 -15.23 -2.89
CA GLU A 65 23.38 -15.78 -3.65
C GLU A 65 22.19 -16.22 -2.78
N PRO A 66 22.36 -16.98 -1.67
CA PRO A 66 21.23 -17.33 -0.82
C PRO A 66 20.60 -16.10 -0.13
N ILE A 67 21.40 -15.10 0.27
CA ILE A 67 20.87 -13.85 0.85
C ILE A 67 20.06 -13.07 -0.19
N SER A 68 20.60 -12.92 -1.40
CA SER A 68 19.93 -12.26 -2.52
C SER A 68 18.65 -13.00 -2.94
N GLY A 69 18.66 -14.34 -2.91
CA GLY A 69 17.48 -15.18 -3.11
C GLY A 69 16.40 -14.95 -2.06
N ASN A 70 16.78 -14.91 -0.78
CA ASN A 70 15.83 -14.61 0.32
C ASN A 70 15.23 -13.21 0.17
N LEU A 71 16.04 -12.21 -0.21
CA LEU A 71 15.54 -10.86 -0.43
C LEU A 71 14.53 -10.81 -1.57
N ARG A 72 14.78 -11.50 -2.70
CA ARG A 72 13.82 -11.61 -3.82
C ARG A 72 12.50 -12.23 -3.38
N GLN A 73 12.54 -13.24 -2.51
CA GLN A 73 11.33 -13.86 -1.98
C GLN A 73 10.56 -12.91 -1.06
N ILE A 74 11.26 -12.15 -0.23
CA ILE A 74 10.64 -11.13 0.64
C ILE A 74 10.00 -10.04 -0.20
N GLU A 75 10.68 -9.54 -1.24
CA GLU A 75 10.18 -8.54 -2.18
C GLU A 75 8.88 -8.99 -2.84
N ALA A 76 8.84 -10.19 -3.42
CA ALA A 76 7.63 -10.72 -4.03
C ALA A 76 6.45 -10.84 -3.04
N ARG A 77 6.72 -11.22 -1.79
CA ARG A 77 5.69 -11.30 -0.74
C ARG A 77 5.17 -9.93 -0.35
N ILE A 78 6.05 -8.95 -0.18
CA ILE A 78 5.68 -7.57 0.15
C ILE A 78 4.83 -6.98 -0.98
N ASP A 79 5.24 -7.13 -2.24
CA ASP A 79 4.48 -6.66 -3.39
C ASP A 79 3.08 -7.30 -3.45
N THR A 80 2.98 -8.61 -3.23
CA THR A 80 1.68 -9.31 -3.21
C THR A 80 0.78 -8.80 -2.09
N THR A 81 1.31 -8.71 -0.85
CA THR A 81 0.55 -8.23 0.30
C THR A 81 0.13 -6.77 0.14
N ALA A 82 0.99 -5.95 -0.45
CA ALA A 82 0.69 -4.58 -0.80
C ALA A 82 -0.47 -4.47 -1.78
N ASP A 83 -0.41 -5.20 -2.89
CA ASP A 83 -1.46 -5.20 -3.90
C ASP A 83 -2.81 -5.65 -3.33
N GLU A 84 -2.83 -6.68 -2.49
CA GLU A 84 -4.01 -7.13 -1.76
C GLU A 84 -4.59 -6.04 -0.86
N LEU A 85 -3.74 -5.37 -0.06
CA LEU A 85 -4.19 -4.30 0.83
C LEU A 85 -4.73 -3.09 0.06
N LEU A 86 -4.03 -2.65 -1.00
CA LEU A 86 -4.46 -1.55 -1.85
C LEU A 86 -5.78 -1.86 -2.57
N HIS A 87 -5.98 -3.11 -2.98
CA HIS A 87 -7.24 -3.58 -3.54
C HIS A 87 -8.38 -3.45 -2.53
N GLU A 88 -8.19 -3.92 -1.30
CA GLU A 88 -9.20 -3.87 -0.24
C GLU A 88 -9.55 -2.42 0.14
N ILE A 89 -8.55 -1.54 0.27
CA ILE A 89 -8.77 -0.11 0.53
C ILE A 89 -9.58 0.52 -0.60
N SER A 90 -9.21 0.25 -1.86
CA SER A 90 -9.92 0.75 -3.04
C SER A 90 -11.37 0.28 -3.07
N ARG A 91 -11.61 -0.99 -2.72
CA ARG A 91 -12.95 -1.57 -2.64
C ARG A 91 -13.79 -0.88 -1.55
N GLU A 92 -13.24 -0.65 -0.37
CA GLU A 92 -13.93 0.02 0.73
C GLU A 92 -14.26 1.48 0.37
N ILE A 93 -13.32 2.21 -0.23
CA ILE A 93 -13.56 3.57 -0.75
C ILE A 93 -14.74 3.56 -1.73
N ALA A 94 -14.80 2.59 -2.65
CA ALA A 94 -15.91 2.49 -3.60
C ALA A 94 -17.25 2.22 -2.91
N GLN A 95 -17.27 1.40 -1.85
CA GLN A 95 -18.48 1.15 -1.06
C GLN A 95 -18.94 2.40 -0.30
N ILE A 96 -18.02 3.14 0.30
CA ILE A 96 -18.34 4.40 0.99
C ILE A 96 -18.89 5.44 0.02
N ARG A 97 -18.33 5.55 -1.20
CA ARG A 97 -18.88 6.44 -2.23
C ARG A 97 -20.33 6.13 -2.57
N ARG A 98 -20.68 4.85 -2.74
CA ARG A 98 -22.07 4.42 -2.96
C ARG A 98 -22.98 4.80 -1.79
N LYS A 99 -22.53 4.61 -0.54
CA LYS A 99 -23.29 5.03 0.66
C LYS A 99 -23.53 6.55 0.67
N ILE A 100 -22.57 7.36 0.23
CA ILE A 100 -22.73 8.81 0.12
C ILE A 100 -23.78 9.16 -0.95
N GLU A 101 -23.76 8.49 -2.09
CA GLU A 101 -24.75 8.66 -3.17
C GLU A 101 -26.17 8.29 -2.72
N GLU A 102 -26.32 7.25 -1.89
CA GLU A 102 -27.61 6.85 -1.29
C GLU A 102 -28.13 7.82 -0.23
N LEU A 103 -27.25 8.69 0.31
CA LEU A 103 -27.59 9.72 1.30
C LEU A 103 -27.90 11.09 0.65
N GLN A 104 -27.83 11.20 -0.69
CA GLN A 104 -28.26 12.38 -1.45
C GLN A 104 -29.78 12.45 -1.60
#